data_AF-A0A8C9XLX9-F1
#
_entry.id   AF-A0A8C9XLX9-F1
#
_cell.length_a   1.000
_cell.length_b   1.000
_cell.length_c   1.000
_cell.angle_alpha   90.00
_cell.angle_beta   90.00
_cell.angle_gamma   90.00
#
_symmetry.space_group_name_H-M   'P 1'
#
loop_
_entity.id
_entity.type
_entity.pdbx_description
1 polymer ?
#
loop_
_entity_poly.entity_id
_entity_poly.type
_entity_poly.pdbx_seq_one_letter_code
_entity_poly.pdbx_strand_id
1 'polypeptide(L)'
;MHEFTFCESAGALVDLSKDELKDRLQEATEVIDVLCCELEVAHRYLEGKYEALKILQGKAILDKATSHTKSLLQKSEARAKALEKEANSLQWELSFNQVQMKKSQQSWEQKYNRIWSENKTLTDNLEEREREIQKLRAEHSTLSRQCVELLSMLSVKEQRAYQETKPHYSPERDASLLELAVLGACRCLGAAEACPCSRAAAGSRKQLVQLQQELDAQRLKREEAWMVADAFRIAFEQQLRKRSEHFLLRAEANILKSNQGKAEGNVSQRLRGLLPSKMPETETETETLYRLLDLLNDKEEALAHQRKVSIMLAHSADELQRQLHLDSHCRPADPSENQNQQCCAHPRSC
;
A
#
# COMPACT_ATOMS: atom_id res chain seq x y z
N MET A 1 49.15 77.14 24.66
CA MET A 1 49.33 78.29 25.56
C MET A 1 49.65 77.75 26.95
N HIS A 2 50.92 77.68 27.28
CA HIS A 2 51.42 77.74 28.65
C HIS A 2 52.79 78.40 28.53
N GLU A 3 52.84 79.63 29.01
CA GLU A 3 54.03 80.47 29.05
C GLU A 3 55.04 79.82 29.99
N PHE A 4 56.24 79.56 29.46
CA PHE A 4 57.40 79.24 30.28
C PHE A 4 57.92 80.56 30.84
N THR A 5 57.59 80.84 32.09
CA THR A 5 58.20 81.89 32.90
C THR A 5 59.67 81.56 33.08
N PHE A 6 60.52 82.35 32.41
CA PHE A 6 61.96 82.40 32.64
C PHE A 6 62.18 83.02 34.03
N CYS A 7 62.48 82.18 35.03
CA CYS A 7 62.81 82.65 36.37
C CYS A 7 64.32 82.89 36.45
N GLU A 8 64.67 84.12 36.80
CA GLU A 8 66.03 84.63 37.02
C GLU A 8 66.78 83.81 38.07
N SER A 9 67.93 83.24 37.69
CA SER A 9 68.94 82.78 38.65
C SER A 9 70.35 83.13 38.18
N ALA A 10 70.55 84.37 37.73
CA ALA A 10 71.86 84.87 37.29
C ALA A 10 72.58 85.75 38.34
N GLY A 11 72.11 85.80 39.59
CA GLY A 11 72.54 86.77 40.61
C GLY A 11 73.22 86.21 41.86
N ALA A 12 73.81 85.01 41.84
CA ALA A 12 74.45 84.41 43.03
C ALA A 12 75.81 83.75 42.74
N LEU A 13 76.64 84.37 41.90
CA LEU A 13 77.94 83.81 41.46
C LEU A 13 79.16 84.63 41.90
N VAL A 14 79.02 85.52 42.88
CA VAL A 14 80.14 86.35 43.36
C VAL A 14 80.21 86.20 44.88
N ASP A 15 81.29 85.56 45.35
CA ASP A 15 81.62 85.11 46.72
C ASP A 15 81.06 83.76 47.22
N LEU A 16 81.33 82.68 46.46
CA LEU A 16 81.38 81.33 47.01
C LEU A 16 82.82 80.96 47.36
N SER A 17 83.06 80.41 48.55
CA SER A 17 84.39 79.89 48.91
C SER A 17 84.77 78.70 48.02
N LYS A 18 86.07 78.52 47.77
CA LYS A 18 86.58 77.41 46.93
C LYS A 18 86.08 76.03 47.39
N ASP A 19 85.82 75.86 48.69
CA ASP A 19 85.35 74.59 49.25
C ASP A 19 83.84 74.43 49.07
N GLU A 20 83.03 75.49 49.19
CA GLU A 20 81.59 75.44 48.91
C GLU A 20 81.30 75.15 47.43
N LEU A 21 82.15 75.64 46.51
CA LEU A 21 82.06 75.31 45.08
C LEU A 21 82.38 73.82 44.82
N LYS A 22 83.34 73.23 45.56
CA LYS A 22 83.64 71.80 45.45
C LYS A 22 82.52 70.94 46.02
N ASP A 23 81.93 71.35 47.15
CA ASP A 23 80.82 70.64 47.77
C ASP A 23 79.59 70.65 46.86
N ARG A 24 79.25 71.79 46.25
CA ARG A 24 78.17 71.86 45.24
C ARG A 24 78.46 71.04 43.99
N LEU A 25 79.72 70.98 43.55
CA LEU A 25 80.12 70.15 42.41
C LEU A 25 80.01 68.67 42.75
N GLN A 26 80.40 68.27 43.96
CA GLN A 26 80.29 66.91 44.48
C GLN A 26 78.83 66.49 44.63
N GLU A 27 77.99 67.33 45.25
CA GLU A 27 76.54 67.11 45.37
C GLU A 27 75.87 67.02 44.00
N ALA A 28 76.21 67.92 43.07
CA ALA A 28 75.71 67.84 41.70
C ALA A 28 76.13 66.54 41.00
N THR A 29 77.34 66.04 41.26
CA THR A 29 77.82 64.76 40.72
C THR A 29 77.07 63.57 41.32
N GLU A 30 76.85 63.55 42.64
CA GLU A 30 76.07 62.51 43.33
C GLU A 30 74.61 62.49 42.85
N VAL A 31 74.00 63.66 42.66
CA VAL A 31 72.65 63.78 42.09
C VAL A 31 72.62 63.26 40.65
N ILE A 32 73.63 63.57 39.83
CA ILE A 32 73.75 63.02 38.47
C ILE A 32 73.83 61.50 38.49
N ASP A 33 74.63 60.91 39.39
CA ASP A 33 74.78 59.45 39.49
C ASP A 33 73.48 58.76 39.94
N VAL A 34 72.77 59.34 40.91
CA VAL A 34 71.46 58.84 41.35
C VAL A 34 70.45 58.91 40.20
N LEU A 35 70.38 60.04 39.48
CA LEU A 35 69.48 60.21 38.34
C LEU A 35 69.83 59.24 37.19
N CYS A 36 71.11 58.98 36.94
CA CYS A 36 71.54 57.97 35.97
C CYS A 36 71.06 56.57 36.37
N CYS A 37 71.19 56.19 37.65
CA CYS A 37 70.71 54.91 38.15
C CYS A 37 69.18 54.79 38.05
N GLU A 38 68.43 55.84 38.42
CA GLU A 38 66.97 55.89 38.29
C GLU A 38 66.53 55.78 36.82
N LEU A 39 67.23 56.47 35.92
CA LEU A 39 66.98 56.41 34.48
C LEU A 39 67.22 55.00 33.92
N GLU A 40 68.30 54.32 34.33
CA GLU A 40 68.58 52.94 33.94
C GLU A 40 67.53 51.95 34.45
N VAL A 41 67.06 52.11 35.70
CA VAL A 41 65.99 51.29 36.27
C VAL A 41 64.67 51.52 35.52
N ALA A 42 64.34 52.79 35.23
CA ALA A 42 63.17 53.14 34.44
C ALA A 42 63.25 52.59 33.02
N HIS A 43 64.43 52.64 32.39
CA HIS A 43 64.66 52.08 31.05
C HIS A 43 64.44 50.57 31.02
N ARG A 44 65.07 49.81 31.93
CA ARG A 44 64.88 48.36 32.04
C ARG A 44 63.42 47.98 32.35
N TYR A 45 62.75 48.77 33.18
CA TYR A 45 61.33 48.56 33.49
C TYR A 45 60.43 48.78 32.26
N LEU A 46 60.69 49.83 31.48
CA LEU A 46 59.98 50.09 30.23
C LEU A 46 60.23 49.00 29.20
N GLU A 47 61.46 48.53 29.06
CA GLU A 47 61.82 47.44 28.16
C GLU A 47 61.10 46.13 28.54
N GLY A 48 61.06 45.80 29.84
CA GLY A 48 60.28 44.66 30.34
C GLY A 48 58.78 44.77 30.06
N LYS A 49 58.19 45.97 30.21
CA LYS A 49 56.79 46.23 29.83
C LYS A 49 56.55 46.07 28.34
N TYR A 50 57.49 46.53 27.50
CA TYR A 50 57.39 46.43 26.05
C TYR A 50 57.40 44.96 25.59
N GLU A 51 58.30 44.13 26.11
CA GLU A 51 58.36 42.71 25.78
C GLU A 51 57.12 41.95 26.27
N ALA A 52 56.62 42.25 27.47
CA ALA A 52 55.36 41.69 27.96
C ALA A 52 54.17 42.06 27.05
N LEU A 53 54.10 43.31 26.59
CA LEU A 53 53.07 43.79 25.67
C LEU A 53 53.15 43.07 24.32
N LYS A 54 54.36 42.87 23.79
CA LYS A 54 54.60 42.13 22.54
C LYS A 54 54.11 40.68 22.62
N ILE A 55 54.35 40.00 23.75
CA ILE A 55 53.83 38.63 23.99
C ILE A 55 52.30 38.63 24.03
N LEU A 56 51.69 39.55 24.77
CA LEU A 56 50.23 39.65 24.88
C LEU A 56 49.57 39.97 23.53
N GLN A 57 50.17 40.86 22.75
CA GLN A 57 49.71 41.18 21.40
C GLN A 57 49.82 39.97 20.47
N GLY A 58 50.95 39.24 20.51
CA GLY A 58 51.12 37.99 19.77
C GLY A 58 50.06 36.96 20.11
N LYS A 59 49.76 36.79 21.41
CA LYS A 59 48.68 35.91 21.88
C LYS A 59 47.32 36.35 21.38
N ALA A 60 46.99 37.64 21.45
CA ALA A 60 45.70 38.17 20.97
C ALA A 60 45.51 37.98 19.45
N ILE A 61 46.57 38.16 18.65
CA ILE A 61 46.53 37.92 17.20
C ILE A 61 46.31 36.43 16.91
N LEU A 62 47.06 35.55 17.58
CA LEU A 62 46.91 34.10 17.44
C LEU A 62 45.52 33.63 17.88
N ASP A 63 45.00 34.14 18.99
CA ASP A 63 43.65 33.80 19.46
C ASP A 63 42.60 34.27 18.48
N LYS A 64 42.73 35.48 17.93
CA LYS A 64 41.82 35.99 16.87
C LYS A 64 41.89 35.11 15.62
N ALA A 65 43.08 34.77 15.16
CA ALA A 65 43.29 33.93 13.98
C ALA A 65 42.78 32.50 14.16
N THR A 66 42.90 31.92 15.35
CA THR A 66 42.53 30.52 15.63
C THR A 66 41.11 30.34 16.16
N SER A 67 40.47 31.40 16.67
CA SER A 67 39.11 31.36 17.24
C SER A 67 38.08 30.73 16.30
N HIS A 68 38.08 31.14 15.04
CA HIS A 68 37.16 30.65 14.02
C HIS A 68 37.39 29.14 13.77
N THR A 69 38.64 28.72 13.62
CA THR A 69 39.00 27.31 13.43
C THR A 69 38.60 26.45 14.63
N LYS A 70 38.85 26.92 15.86
CA LYS A 70 38.42 26.23 17.09
C LYS A 70 36.89 26.04 17.12
N SER A 71 36.12 27.07 16.78
CA SER A 71 34.65 26.99 16.73
C SER A 71 34.17 26.04 15.64
N LEU A 72 34.78 26.06 14.45
CA LEU A 72 34.44 25.15 13.37
C LEU A 72 34.73 23.68 13.72
N LEU A 73 35.87 23.41 14.37
CA LEU A 73 36.22 22.07 14.84
C LEU A 73 35.18 21.56 15.85
N GLN A 74 34.84 22.37 16.87
CA GLN A 74 33.80 22.00 17.83
C GLN A 74 32.43 21.73 17.18
N LYS A 75 32.03 22.56 16.21
CA LYS A 75 30.79 22.34 15.44
C LYS A 75 30.85 21.06 14.61
N SER A 76 32.00 20.76 14.00
CA SER A 76 32.21 19.53 13.24
C SER A 76 32.14 18.29 14.14
N GLU A 77 32.80 18.32 15.30
CA GLU A 77 32.75 17.24 16.29
C GLU A 77 31.33 17.01 16.83
N ALA A 78 30.58 18.08 17.10
CA ALA A 78 29.19 17.97 17.54
C ALA A 78 28.31 17.33 16.45
N ARG A 79 28.50 17.70 15.17
CA ARG A 79 27.81 17.08 14.04
C ARG A 79 28.20 15.62 13.86
N ALA A 80 29.48 15.28 13.98
CA ALA A 80 29.94 13.89 13.90
C ALA A 80 29.29 13.01 14.99
N LYS A 81 29.23 13.50 16.23
CA LYS A 81 28.54 12.82 17.34
C LYS A 81 27.03 12.68 17.11
N ALA A 82 26.40 13.67 16.48
CA ALA A 82 24.97 13.59 16.13
C ALA A 82 24.72 12.50 15.07
N LEU A 83 25.53 12.51 14.00
CA LEU A 83 25.46 11.50 12.94
C LEU A 83 25.75 10.09 13.46
N GLU A 84 26.71 9.94 14.38
CA GLU A 84 26.99 8.65 15.02
C GLU A 84 25.78 8.11 15.80
N LYS A 85 25.06 8.98 16.54
CA LYS A 85 23.83 8.58 17.23
C LYS A 85 22.73 8.17 16.26
N GLU A 86 22.55 8.92 15.18
CA GLU A 86 21.57 8.57 14.14
C GLU A 86 21.93 7.24 13.47
N ALA A 87 23.20 7.03 13.11
CA ALA A 87 23.68 5.77 12.54
C ALA A 87 23.43 4.59 13.49
N ASN A 88 23.72 4.75 14.78
CA ASN A 88 23.46 3.72 15.80
C ASN A 88 21.96 3.44 15.97
N SER A 89 21.11 4.48 15.95
CA SER A 89 19.65 4.32 16.01
C SER A 89 19.13 3.55 14.80
N LEU A 90 19.53 3.95 13.59
CA LEU A 90 19.14 3.30 12.35
C LEU A 90 19.64 1.85 12.29
N GLN A 91 20.86 1.57 12.78
CA GLN A 91 21.38 0.21 12.88
C GLN A 91 20.53 -0.67 13.80
N TRP A 92 20.08 -0.12 14.94
CA TRP A 92 19.16 -0.82 15.83
C TRP A 92 17.80 -1.07 15.16
N GLU A 93 17.22 -0.05 14.51
CA GLU A 93 15.94 -0.17 13.80
C GLU A 93 16.00 -1.21 12.68
N LEU A 94 17.09 -1.22 11.89
CA LEU A 94 17.31 -2.22 10.86
C LEU A 94 17.41 -3.63 11.45
N SER A 95 18.16 -3.80 12.53
CA SER A 95 18.30 -5.10 13.21
C SER A 95 16.97 -5.59 13.77
N PHE A 96 16.22 -4.70 14.42
CA PHE A 96 14.88 -4.99 14.95
C PHE A 96 13.93 -5.40 13.83
N ASN A 97 13.87 -4.62 12.75
CA ASN A 97 13.03 -4.92 11.58
C ASN A 97 13.43 -6.25 10.94
N GLN A 98 14.72 -6.56 10.83
CA GLN A 98 15.20 -7.82 10.28
C GLN A 98 14.71 -9.02 11.12
N VAL A 99 14.76 -8.92 12.45
CA VAL A 99 14.24 -9.97 13.35
C VAL A 99 12.73 -10.13 13.21
N GLN A 100 11.98 -9.02 13.17
CA GLN A 100 10.53 -9.04 12.98
C GLN A 100 10.15 -9.70 11.65
N MET A 101 10.82 -9.35 10.55
CA MET A 101 10.55 -9.93 9.24
C MET A 101 10.85 -11.42 9.21
N LYS A 102 11.96 -11.88 9.81
CA LYS A 102 12.26 -13.31 9.93
C LYS A 102 11.18 -14.06 10.71
N LYS A 103 10.70 -13.49 11.83
CA LYS A 103 9.62 -14.09 12.63
C LYS A 103 8.31 -14.18 11.85
N SER A 104 7.97 -13.12 11.11
CA SER A 104 6.79 -13.10 10.24
C SER A 104 6.89 -14.15 9.14
N GLN A 105 8.04 -14.21 8.45
CA GLN A 105 8.33 -15.20 7.41
C GLN A 105 8.16 -16.63 7.94
N GLN A 106 8.77 -16.95 9.08
CA GLN A 106 8.64 -18.27 9.71
C GLN A 106 7.18 -18.61 10.06
N SER A 107 6.41 -17.64 10.57
CA SER A 107 4.99 -17.86 10.87
C SER A 107 4.17 -18.15 9.61
N TRP A 108 4.43 -17.42 8.51
CA TRP A 108 3.77 -17.64 7.23
C TRP A 108 4.15 -18.98 6.61
N GLU A 109 5.42 -19.37 6.68
CA GLU A 109 5.89 -20.67 6.21
C GLU A 109 5.23 -21.81 6.97
N GLN A 110 5.11 -21.72 8.30
CA GLN A 110 4.40 -22.71 9.11
C GLN A 110 2.92 -22.82 8.74
N LYS A 111 2.23 -21.69 8.54
CA LYS A 111 0.83 -21.67 8.11
C LYS A 111 0.67 -22.27 6.72
N TYR A 112 1.54 -21.92 5.79
CA TYR A 112 1.55 -22.45 4.44
C TYR A 112 1.74 -23.97 4.46
N ASN A 113 2.74 -24.47 5.17
CA ASN A 113 3.02 -25.91 5.27
C ASN A 113 1.85 -26.68 5.90
N ARG A 114 1.20 -26.11 6.92
CA ARG A 114 -0.01 -26.69 7.52
C ARG A 114 -1.13 -26.79 6.50
N ILE A 115 -1.50 -25.69 5.84
CA ILE A 115 -2.58 -25.69 4.83
C ILE A 115 -2.25 -26.63 3.68
N TRP A 116 -0.99 -26.66 3.24
CA TRP A 116 -0.54 -27.56 2.19
C TRP A 116 -0.73 -29.03 2.60
N SER A 117 -0.35 -29.39 3.83
CA SER A 117 -0.54 -30.75 4.35
C SER A 117 -2.03 -31.12 4.48
N GLU A 118 -2.86 -30.21 4.97
CA GLU A 118 -4.31 -30.40 5.09
C GLU A 118 -4.95 -30.58 3.70
N ASN A 119 -4.58 -29.74 2.72
CA ASN A 119 -5.05 -29.87 1.34
C ASN A 119 -4.62 -31.19 0.71
N LYS A 120 -3.39 -31.65 0.97
CA LYS A 120 -2.92 -32.94 0.48
C LYS A 120 -3.77 -34.09 1.04
N THR A 121 -4.02 -34.09 2.35
CA THR A 121 -4.90 -35.07 2.99
C THR A 121 -6.34 -35.01 2.44
N LEU A 122 -6.90 -33.82 2.22
CA LEU A 122 -8.24 -33.68 1.64
C LEU A 122 -8.29 -34.21 0.20
N THR A 123 -7.24 -33.95 -0.60
CA THR A 123 -7.14 -34.47 -1.97
C THR A 123 -7.11 -35.99 -1.97
N ASP A 124 -6.26 -36.59 -1.14
CA ASP A 124 -6.15 -38.06 -1.05
C ASP A 124 -7.48 -38.70 -0.59
N ASN A 125 -8.20 -38.08 0.35
CA ASN A 125 -9.52 -38.52 0.79
C ASN A 125 -10.58 -38.40 -0.31
N LEU A 126 -10.56 -37.33 -1.11
CA LEU A 126 -11.47 -37.15 -2.23
C LEU A 126 -11.24 -38.21 -3.31
N GLU A 127 -9.98 -38.49 -3.65
CA GLU A 127 -9.62 -39.56 -4.59
C GLU A 127 -10.06 -40.95 -4.09
N GLU A 128 -9.99 -41.21 -2.78
CA GLU A 128 -10.52 -42.43 -2.19
C GLU A 128 -12.05 -42.52 -2.32
N ARG A 129 -12.77 -41.46 -1.94
CA ARG A 129 -14.24 -41.41 -2.05
C ARG A 129 -14.70 -41.52 -3.51
N GLU A 130 -13.96 -40.93 -4.45
CA GLU A 130 -14.25 -41.07 -5.88
C GLU A 130 -14.11 -42.52 -6.34
N ARG A 131 -13.02 -43.21 -5.95
CA ARG A 131 -12.83 -44.64 -6.24
C ARG A 131 -13.94 -45.50 -5.66
N GLU A 132 -14.38 -45.22 -4.43
CA GLU A 132 -15.51 -45.91 -3.80
C GLU A 132 -16.82 -45.68 -4.57
N ILE A 133 -17.12 -44.45 -4.98
CA ILE A 133 -18.30 -44.12 -5.78
C ILE A 133 -18.27 -44.85 -7.13
N GLN A 134 -17.12 -44.86 -7.81
CA GLN A 134 -16.97 -45.57 -9.08
C GLN A 134 -17.22 -47.07 -8.91
N LYS A 135 -16.69 -47.68 -7.85
CA LYS A 135 -16.94 -49.09 -7.51
C LYS A 135 -18.43 -49.35 -7.26
N LEU A 136 -19.08 -48.54 -6.42
CA LEU A 136 -20.51 -48.66 -6.14
C LEU A 136 -21.37 -48.48 -7.40
N ARG A 137 -21.01 -47.56 -8.30
CA ARG A 137 -21.69 -47.40 -9.60
C ARG A 137 -21.57 -48.64 -10.48
N ALA A 138 -20.40 -49.27 -10.52
CA ALA A 138 -20.19 -50.51 -11.27
C ALA A 138 -21.00 -51.68 -10.69
N GLU A 139 -21.03 -51.81 -9.36
CA GLU A 139 -21.85 -52.80 -8.65
C GLU A 139 -23.35 -52.57 -8.88
N HIS A 140 -23.82 -51.33 -8.74
CA HIS A 140 -25.20 -50.95 -9.03
C HIS A 140 -25.60 -51.26 -10.48
N SER A 141 -24.73 -50.96 -11.44
CA SER A 141 -24.98 -51.27 -12.86
C SER A 141 -25.08 -52.78 -13.09
N THR A 142 -24.23 -53.57 -12.42
CA THR A 142 -24.26 -55.03 -12.49
C THR A 142 -25.55 -55.59 -11.88
N LEU A 143 -25.92 -55.13 -10.69
CA LEU A 143 -27.14 -55.54 -10.01
C LEU A 143 -28.39 -55.13 -10.81
N SER A 144 -28.41 -53.91 -11.34
CA SER A 144 -29.51 -53.43 -12.19
C SER A 144 -29.70 -54.30 -13.42
N ARG A 145 -28.60 -54.71 -14.07
CA ARG A 145 -28.64 -55.67 -15.19
C ARG A 145 -29.21 -57.02 -14.74
N GLN A 146 -28.74 -57.57 -13.62
CA GLN A 146 -29.27 -58.82 -13.07
C GLN A 146 -30.77 -58.73 -12.75
N CYS A 147 -31.25 -57.60 -12.21
CA CYS A 147 -32.68 -57.38 -11.99
C CYS A 147 -33.47 -57.43 -13.30
N VAL A 148 -32.97 -56.80 -14.38
CA VAL A 148 -33.63 -56.83 -15.69
C VAL A 148 -33.62 -58.25 -16.28
N GLU A 149 -32.51 -58.97 -16.17
CA GLU A 149 -32.40 -60.37 -16.62
C GLU A 149 -33.41 -61.26 -15.89
N LEU A 150 -33.49 -61.17 -14.55
CA LEU A 150 -34.47 -61.91 -13.76
C LEU A 150 -35.92 -61.55 -14.12
N LEU A 151 -36.21 -60.25 -14.33
CA LEU A 151 -37.54 -59.80 -14.76
C LEU A 151 -37.92 -60.35 -16.14
N SER A 152 -36.95 -60.52 -17.05
CA SER A 152 -37.19 -61.08 -18.38
C SER A 152 -37.55 -62.58 -18.37
N MET A 153 -37.20 -63.29 -17.29
CA MET A 153 -37.56 -64.71 -17.12
C MET A 153 -38.98 -64.91 -16.55
N LEU A 154 -39.63 -63.85 -16.05
CA LEU A 154 -40.98 -63.91 -15.49
C LEU A 154 -42.04 -63.91 -16.60
N SER A 155 -43.27 -64.34 -16.27
CA SER A 155 -44.39 -64.22 -17.20
C SER A 155 -44.82 -62.75 -17.38
N VAL A 156 -45.42 -62.44 -18.54
CA VAL A 156 -45.89 -61.08 -18.86
C VAL A 156 -46.91 -60.53 -17.84
N LYS A 157 -47.64 -61.40 -17.14
CA LYS A 157 -48.56 -61.01 -16.06
C LYS A 157 -47.80 -60.59 -14.80
N GLU A 158 -46.79 -61.36 -14.40
CA GLU A 158 -45.93 -61.08 -13.24
C GLU A 158 -45.06 -59.84 -13.48
N GLN A 159 -44.54 -59.67 -14.70
CA GLN A 159 -43.76 -58.49 -15.08
C GLN A 159 -44.59 -57.20 -14.99
N ARG A 160 -45.87 -57.25 -15.39
CA ARG A 160 -46.80 -56.11 -15.25
C ARG A 160 -47.08 -55.78 -13.79
N ALA A 161 -47.36 -56.78 -12.95
CA ALA A 161 -47.56 -56.56 -11.51
C ALA A 161 -46.31 -55.97 -10.82
N TYR A 162 -45.11 -56.33 -11.26
CA TYR A 162 -43.87 -55.71 -10.76
C TYR A 162 -43.68 -54.27 -11.23
N GLN A 163 -43.98 -53.97 -12.50
CA GLN A 163 -43.88 -52.59 -13.01
C GLN A 163 -44.87 -51.66 -12.31
N GLU A 164 -46.08 -52.14 -12.02
CA GLU A 164 -47.10 -51.40 -11.26
C GLU A 164 -46.67 -51.09 -9.81
N THR A 165 -45.74 -51.86 -9.24
CA THR A 165 -45.23 -51.64 -7.87
C THR A 165 -43.96 -50.78 -7.81
N LYS A 166 -43.39 -50.37 -8.96
CA LYS A 166 -42.15 -49.58 -8.99
C LYS A 166 -42.40 -48.11 -8.63
N PRO A 167 -41.66 -47.52 -7.67
CA PRO A 167 -41.83 -46.11 -7.31
C PRO A 167 -41.31 -45.18 -8.42
N HIS A 168 -42.14 -44.22 -8.84
CA HIS A 168 -41.73 -43.14 -9.76
C HIS A 168 -40.78 -42.15 -9.05
N TYR A 169 -39.59 -41.94 -9.61
CA TYR A 169 -38.63 -40.92 -9.16
C TYR A 169 -38.82 -39.62 -9.96
N SER A 170 -38.99 -38.49 -9.27
CA SER A 170 -38.96 -37.13 -9.84
C SER A 170 -38.22 -36.18 -8.88
N PRO A 171 -37.51 -35.14 -9.37
CA PRO A 171 -36.69 -34.27 -8.52
C PRO A 171 -37.49 -33.44 -7.50
N GLU A 172 -38.75 -33.12 -7.78
CA GLU A 172 -39.66 -32.49 -6.80
C GLU A 172 -40.02 -33.42 -5.65
N ARG A 173 -39.88 -34.75 -5.82
CA ARG A 173 -40.09 -35.72 -4.75
C ARG A 173 -38.94 -35.79 -3.77
N ASP A 174 -37.73 -35.27 -4.01
CA ASP A 174 -36.64 -35.41 -3.02
C ASP A 174 -36.91 -34.61 -1.74
N ALA A 175 -37.52 -33.42 -1.86
CA ALA A 175 -38.00 -32.66 -0.71
C ALA A 175 -39.15 -33.38 0.00
N SER A 176 -40.09 -33.96 -0.76
CA SER A 176 -41.21 -34.73 -0.23
C SER A 176 -40.81 -36.09 0.36
N LEU A 177 -39.75 -36.72 -0.15
CA LEU A 177 -39.18 -37.99 0.33
C LEU A 177 -38.45 -37.77 1.65
N LEU A 178 -37.73 -36.65 1.79
CA LEU A 178 -37.16 -36.26 3.08
C LEU A 178 -38.26 -35.95 4.11
N GLU A 179 -39.33 -35.25 3.70
CA GLU A 179 -40.50 -34.98 4.54
C GLU A 179 -41.18 -36.29 4.97
N LEU A 180 -41.40 -37.23 4.06
CA LEU A 180 -41.94 -38.57 4.34
C LEU A 180 -41.03 -39.43 5.21
N ALA A 181 -39.71 -39.36 5.02
CA ALA A 181 -38.73 -40.07 5.83
C ALA A 181 -38.74 -39.56 7.29
N VAL A 182 -38.87 -38.25 7.49
CA VAL A 182 -39.00 -37.66 8.83
C VAL A 182 -40.36 -38.02 9.46
N LEU A 183 -41.43 -38.06 8.68
CA LEU A 183 -42.76 -38.49 9.14
C LEU A 183 -42.76 -39.95 9.62
N GLY A 184 -41.99 -40.82 8.95
CA GLY A 184 -41.85 -42.25 9.28
C GLY A 184 -40.86 -42.59 10.39
N ALA A 185 -40.08 -41.62 10.88
CA ALA A 185 -39.03 -41.87 11.87
C ALA A 185 -39.53 -41.94 13.33
N CYS A 186 -40.73 -41.44 13.68
CA CYS A 186 -41.23 -41.65 15.06
C CYS A 186 -41.75 -43.07 15.26
N ARG A 187 -41.35 -43.69 16.38
CA ARG A 187 -41.83 -44.99 16.89
C ARG A 187 -43.00 -44.86 17.87
N CYS A 188 -43.75 -43.78 17.78
CA CYS A 188 -44.83 -43.47 18.69
C CYS A 188 -45.96 -44.51 18.55
N LEU A 189 -46.30 -45.22 19.63
CA LEU A 189 -47.30 -46.31 19.61
C LEU A 189 -48.73 -45.76 19.50
N GLY A 190 -49.54 -46.31 18.58
CA GLY A 190 -50.99 -46.12 18.54
C GLY A 190 -51.54 -45.11 17.53
N ALA A 191 -50.74 -44.57 16.62
CA ALA A 191 -51.24 -43.69 15.56
C ALA A 191 -51.28 -44.42 14.21
N ALA A 192 -52.47 -44.54 13.61
CA ALA A 192 -52.62 -45.02 12.22
C ALA A 192 -52.17 -43.98 11.18
N GLU A 193 -52.03 -42.73 11.60
CA GLU A 193 -51.52 -41.59 10.83
C GLU A 193 -50.23 -41.03 11.44
N ALA A 194 -49.55 -40.12 10.74
CA ALA A 194 -48.35 -39.46 11.24
C ALA A 194 -48.58 -38.77 12.60
N CYS A 195 -47.79 -39.15 13.60
CA CYS A 195 -47.89 -38.61 14.95
C CYS A 195 -47.64 -37.09 14.97
N PRO A 196 -48.17 -36.34 15.96
CA PRO A 196 -47.92 -34.90 16.09
C PRO A 196 -46.42 -34.55 16.15
N CYS A 197 -45.64 -35.41 16.80
CA CYS A 197 -44.18 -35.39 16.85
C CYS A 197 -43.50 -35.44 15.49
N SER A 198 -43.91 -36.36 14.62
CA SER A 198 -43.29 -36.55 13.32
C SER A 198 -43.72 -35.45 12.36
N ARG A 199 -44.97 -34.96 12.46
CA ARG A 199 -45.44 -33.76 11.76
C ARG A 199 -44.68 -32.50 12.18
N ALA A 200 -44.48 -32.29 13.48
CA ALA A 200 -43.68 -31.17 13.97
C ALA A 200 -42.22 -31.27 13.49
N ALA A 201 -41.61 -32.46 13.55
CA ALA A 201 -40.25 -32.68 13.07
C ALA A 201 -40.13 -32.45 11.55
N ALA A 202 -41.09 -32.92 10.77
CA ALA A 202 -41.13 -32.70 9.31
C ALA A 202 -41.31 -31.22 8.97
N GLY A 203 -42.22 -30.52 9.67
CA GLY A 203 -42.41 -29.07 9.54
C GLY A 203 -41.15 -28.27 9.87
N SER A 204 -40.47 -28.59 10.98
CA SER A 204 -39.21 -27.97 11.36
C SER A 204 -38.09 -28.25 10.36
N ARG A 205 -38.01 -29.47 9.82
CA ARG A 205 -37.02 -29.82 8.79
C ARG A 205 -37.26 -29.06 7.50
N LYS A 206 -38.52 -28.88 7.10
CA LYS A 206 -38.91 -28.08 5.94
C LYS A 206 -38.53 -26.61 6.12
N GLN A 207 -38.80 -26.04 7.30
CA GLN A 207 -38.38 -24.68 7.64
C GLN A 207 -36.86 -24.51 7.61
N LEU A 208 -36.10 -25.49 8.15
CA LEU A 208 -34.64 -25.46 8.09
C LEU A 208 -34.10 -25.46 6.66
N VAL A 209 -34.68 -26.27 5.76
CA VAL A 209 -34.28 -26.28 4.35
C VAL A 209 -34.58 -24.94 3.67
N GLN A 210 -35.75 -24.35 3.93
CA GLN A 210 -36.10 -23.03 3.40
C GLN A 210 -35.16 -21.93 3.91
N LEU A 211 -34.86 -21.93 5.22
CA LEU A 211 -33.92 -20.97 5.81
C LEU A 211 -32.51 -21.15 5.29
N GLN A 212 -32.08 -22.40 5.03
CA GLN A 212 -30.78 -22.67 4.43
C GLN A 212 -30.69 -22.11 3.00
N GLN A 213 -31.74 -22.31 2.19
CA GLN A 213 -31.82 -21.74 0.84
C GLN A 213 -31.77 -20.20 0.86
N GLU A 214 -32.52 -19.56 1.76
CA GLU A 214 -32.48 -18.11 1.92
C GLU A 214 -31.09 -17.63 2.37
N LEU A 215 -30.45 -18.32 3.32
CA LEU A 215 -29.11 -17.99 3.78
C LEU A 215 -28.08 -18.07 2.64
N ASP A 216 -28.17 -19.09 1.80
CA ASP A 216 -27.27 -19.25 0.66
C ASP A 216 -27.52 -18.18 -0.41
N ALA A 217 -28.79 -17.82 -0.67
CA ALA A 217 -29.13 -16.69 -1.53
C ALA A 217 -28.58 -15.35 -1.00
N GLN A 218 -28.64 -15.12 0.32
CA GLN A 218 -28.08 -13.92 0.94
C GLN A 218 -26.55 -13.89 0.91
N ARG A 219 -25.89 -15.05 1.05
CA ARG A 219 -24.44 -15.16 0.88
C ARG A 219 -24.00 -14.76 -0.52
N LEU A 220 -24.71 -15.25 -1.54
CA LEU A 220 -24.45 -14.89 -2.93
C LEU A 220 -24.59 -13.38 -3.17
N LYS A 221 -25.70 -12.78 -2.71
CA LYS A 221 -25.92 -11.32 -2.81
C LYS A 221 -24.83 -10.51 -2.10
N ARG A 222 -24.35 -10.98 -0.95
CA ARG A 222 -23.27 -10.32 -0.20
C ARG A 222 -21.94 -10.41 -0.96
N GLU A 223 -21.63 -11.54 -1.57
CA GLU A 223 -20.43 -11.71 -2.39
C GLU A 223 -20.46 -10.79 -3.62
N GLU A 224 -21.61 -10.70 -4.31
CA GLU A 224 -21.82 -9.73 -5.39
C GLU A 224 -21.61 -8.29 -4.92
N ALA A 225 -22.23 -7.89 -3.81
CA ALA A 225 -22.06 -6.55 -3.25
C ALA A 225 -20.60 -6.26 -2.87
N TRP A 226 -19.87 -7.26 -2.35
CA TRP A 226 -18.46 -7.13 -2.01
C TRP A 226 -17.60 -6.96 -3.25
N MET A 227 -17.83 -7.75 -4.30
CA MET A 227 -17.14 -7.61 -5.60
C MET A 227 -17.38 -6.22 -6.22
N VAL A 228 -18.62 -5.72 -6.16
CA VAL A 228 -18.96 -4.38 -6.65
C VAL A 228 -18.24 -3.30 -5.85
N ALA A 229 -18.23 -3.40 -4.52
CA ALA A 229 -17.53 -2.45 -3.65
C ALA A 229 -16.02 -2.42 -3.92
N ASP A 230 -15.39 -3.59 -4.13
CA ASP A 230 -13.97 -3.67 -4.44
C ASP A 230 -13.65 -3.06 -5.82
N ALA A 231 -14.51 -3.29 -6.82
CA ALA A 231 -14.37 -2.65 -8.13
C ALA A 231 -14.44 -1.11 -8.04
N PHE A 232 -15.38 -0.56 -7.26
CA PHE A 232 -15.44 0.90 -7.02
C PHE A 232 -14.21 1.42 -6.27
N ARG A 233 -13.72 0.69 -5.26
CA ARG A 233 -12.50 1.04 -4.53
C ARG A 233 -11.30 1.12 -5.48
N ILE A 234 -11.10 0.11 -6.33
CA ILE A 234 -10.00 0.08 -7.32
C ILE A 234 -10.13 1.25 -8.30
N ALA A 235 -11.32 1.49 -8.85
CA ALA A 235 -11.56 2.59 -9.78
C ALA A 235 -11.24 3.95 -9.14
N PHE A 236 -11.65 4.15 -7.89
CA PHE A 236 -11.38 5.37 -7.14
C PHE A 236 -9.88 5.57 -6.86
N GLU A 237 -9.18 4.51 -6.45
CA GLU A 237 -7.73 4.54 -6.24
C GLU A 237 -6.98 4.89 -7.54
N GLN A 238 -7.40 4.33 -8.67
CA GLN A 238 -6.82 4.64 -9.97
C GLN A 238 -7.05 6.10 -10.36
N GLN A 239 -8.24 6.64 -10.09
CA GLN A 239 -8.55 8.04 -10.34
C GLN A 239 -7.70 8.98 -9.46
N LEU A 240 -7.52 8.65 -8.18
CA LEU A 240 -6.65 9.41 -7.28
C LEU A 240 -5.20 9.40 -7.73
N ARG A 241 -4.67 8.23 -8.14
CA ARG A 241 -3.31 8.11 -8.68
C ARG A 241 -3.12 8.97 -9.91
N LYS A 242 -3.99 8.86 -10.92
CA LYS A 242 -3.94 9.70 -12.13
C LYS A 242 -4.00 11.19 -11.82
N ARG A 243 -4.87 11.62 -10.89
CA ARG A 243 -4.96 13.03 -10.49
C ARG A 243 -3.69 13.50 -9.76
N SER A 244 -3.12 12.65 -8.91
CA SER A 244 -1.88 12.96 -8.20
C SER A 244 -0.67 13.04 -9.14
N GLU A 245 -0.56 12.13 -10.12
CA GLU A 245 0.46 12.14 -11.16
C GLU A 245 0.34 13.37 -12.05
N HIS A 246 -0.88 13.72 -12.48
CA HIS A 246 -1.13 14.93 -13.26
C HIS A 246 -0.80 16.21 -12.45
N PHE A 247 -1.03 16.21 -11.14
CA PHE A 247 -0.62 17.32 -10.27
C PHE A 247 0.90 17.42 -10.16
N LEU A 248 1.62 16.30 -10.02
CA LEU A 248 3.08 16.25 -10.00
C LEU A 248 3.69 16.75 -11.32
N LEU A 249 3.21 16.25 -12.46
CA LEU A 249 3.66 16.70 -13.79
C LEU A 249 3.42 18.21 -14.00
N ARG A 250 2.28 18.73 -13.52
CA ARG A 250 1.98 20.17 -13.59
C ARG A 250 2.88 20.99 -12.65
N ALA A 251 3.24 20.45 -11.47
CA ALA A 251 4.19 21.09 -10.56
C ALA A 251 5.61 21.11 -11.15
N GLU A 252 6.07 20.00 -11.74
CA GLU A 252 7.37 19.90 -12.42
C GLU A 252 7.46 20.86 -13.62
N ALA A 253 6.40 20.95 -14.44
CA ALA A 253 6.33 21.90 -15.54
C ALA A 253 6.40 23.37 -15.08
N ASN A 254 5.84 23.68 -13.90
CA ASN A 254 5.94 25.02 -13.31
C ASN A 254 7.35 25.32 -12.76
N ILE A 255 8.05 24.32 -12.22
CA ILE A 255 9.46 24.47 -11.78
C ILE A 255 10.37 24.72 -12.99
N LEU A 256 10.19 23.98 -14.09
CA LEU A 256 10.97 24.19 -15.32
C LEU A 256 10.73 25.58 -15.93
N LYS A 257 9.47 26.06 -15.94
CA LYS A 257 9.14 27.42 -16.40
C LYS A 257 9.74 28.51 -15.49
N SER A 258 9.82 28.29 -14.18
CA SER A 258 10.46 29.24 -13.25
C SER A 258 11.98 29.34 -13.42
N ASN A 259 12.65 28.31 -13.95
CA ASN A 259 14.11 28.31 -14.14
C ASN A 259 14.56 28.98 -15.45
N GLN A 260 13.64 29.33 -16.35
CA GLN A 260 13.93 30.09 -17.58
C GLN A 260 13.84 31.63 -17.40
N GLY A 261 13.41 32.11 -16.24
CA GLY A 261 13.39 33.53 -15.88
C GLY A 261 14.33 33.83 -14.72
N LYS A 262 15.64 33.96 -14.98
CA LYS A 262 16.56 34.57 -14.01
C LYS A 262 16.28 36.08 -13.96
N ALA A 263 15.60 36.54 -12.92
CA ALA A 263 15.69 37.90 -12.44
C ALA A 263 15.49 37.92 -10.92
N GLU A 264 16.43 38.55 -10.23
CA GLU A 264 16.42 38.79 -8.79
C GLU A 264 15.16 39.59 -8.42
N GLY A 265 14.29 38.99 -7.60
CA GLY A 265 13.04 39.60 -7.17
C GLY A 265 12.63 39.09 -5.79
N ASN A 266 12.32 40.02 -4.89
CA ASN A 266 12.00 39.81 -3.49
C ASN A 266 10.82 38.80 -3.32
N VAL A 267 10.82 38.05 -2.21
CA VAL A 267 9.91 36.92 -1.88
C VAL A 267 8.42 37.28 -2.06
N SER A 268 8.06 38.55 -1.87
CA SER A 268 6.70 39.08 -2.07
C SER A 268 6.20 39.10 -3.52
N GLN A 269 7.08 39.05 -4.53
CA GLN A 269 6.70 38.91 -5.94
C GLN A 269 6.50 37.44 -6.34
N ARG A 270 7.29 36.51 -5.77
CA ARG A 270 7.13 35.06 -5.98
C ARG A 270 5.77 34.54 -5.49
N LEU A 271 5.27 35.08 -4.37
CA LEU A 271 3.93 34.73 -3.86
C LEU A 271 2.78 35.27 -4.74
N ARG A 272 3.03 36.32 -5.54
CA ARG A 272 2.01 36.93 -6.39
C ARG A 272 1.80 36.17 -7.71
N GLY A 273 2.81 35.42 -8.17
CA GLY A 273 2.73 34.56 -9.37
C GLY A 273 2.07 33.18 -9.12
N LEU A 274 1.80 32.83 -7.86
CA LEU A 274 1.10 31.60 -7.48
C LEU A 274 -0.43 31.75 -7.46
N LEU A 275 -0.94 32.97 -7.65
CA LEU A 275 -2.37 33.22 -7.76
C LEU A 275 -2.72 33.40 -9.25
N PRO A 276 -3.70 32.65 -9.78
CA PRO A 276 -4.07 32.74 -11.19
C PRO A 276 -4.77 34.08 -11.44
N SER A 277 -4.04 35.05 -11.98
CA SER A 277 -4.63 36.27 -12.50
C SER A 277 -4.26 36.44 -13.96
N LYS A 278 -5.31 36.27 -14.78
CA LYS A 278 -5.41 36.49 -16.24
C LYS A 278 -4.96 35.33 -17.13
N MET A 279 -5.97 34.74 -17.78
CA MET A 279 -5.85 33.87 -18.94
C MET A 279 -5.15 34.63 -20.06
N PRO A 280 -4.08 34.10 -20.69
CA PRO A 280 -3.60 34.63 -21.94
C PRO A 280 -4.43 34.05 -23.08
N GLU A 281 -5.19 34.94 -23.71
CA GLU A 281 -5.71 34.83 -25.05
C GLU A 281 -4.56 34.47 -26.00
N THR A 282 -4.55 33.22 -26.50
CA THR A 282 -3.96 32.73 -27.76
C THR A 282 -3.75 31.21 -27.65
N GLU A 283 -4.82 30.45 -27.54
CA GLU A 283 -4.85 29.07 -28.06
C GLU A 283 -5.87 29.13 -29.18
N THR A 284 -5.50 28.71 -30.39
CA THR A 284 -6.42 28.75 -31.52
C THR A 284 -7.68 27.97 -31.13
N GLU A 285 -8.86 28.59 -31.26
CA GLU A 285 -10.15 27.99 -30.83
C GLU A 285 -10.33 26.57 -31.40
N THR A 286 -9.70 26.29 -32.54
CA THR A 286 -9.57 24.98 -33.18
C THR A 286 -8.80 23.94 -32.35
N GLU A 287 -7.66 24.28 -31.75
CA GLU A 287 -6.88 23.37 -30.89
C GLU A 287 -7.60 23.06 -29.58
N THR A 288 -8.29 24.06 -29.00
CA THR A 288 -9.13 23.87 -27.82
C THR A 288 -10.33 22.99 -28.15
N LEU A 289 -10.95 23.16 -29.33
CA LEU A 289 -12.02 22.30 -29.82
C LEU A 289 -11.53 20.87 -30.10
N TYR A 290 -10.35 20.66 -30.69
CA TYR A 290 -9.79 19.31 -30.87
C TYR A 290 -9.44 18.63 -29.53
N ARG A 291 -8.94 19.38 -28.53
CA ARG A 291 -8.73 18.83 -27.17
C ARG A 291 -10.01 18.50 -26.45
N LEU A 292 -11.05 19.33 -26.59
CA LEU A 292 -12.37 19.02 -26.05
C LEU A 292 -13.00 17.83 -26.77
N LEU A 293 -12.82 17.73 -28.08
CA LEU A 293 -13.29 16.59 -28.87
C LEU A 293 -12.56 15.29 -28.44
N ASP A 294 -11.24 15.32 -28.21
CA ASP A 294 -10.50 14.16 -27.68
C ASP A 294 -10.86 13.81 -26.23
N LEU A 295 -11.22 14.80 -25.40
CA LEU A 295 -11.69 14.57 -24.02
C LEU A 295 -13.13 14.04 -23.97
N LEU A 296 -13.97 14.42 -24.93
CA LEU A 296 -15.37 13.97 -25.03
C LEU A 296 -15.52 12.67 -25.81
N ASN A 297 -14.55 12.35 -26.66
CA ASN A 297 -14.52 11.14 -27.47
C ASN A 297 -13.62 10.11 -26.77
N ASP A 298 -14.02 9.70 -25.56
CA ASP A 298 -13.31 8.71 -24.76
C ASP A 298 -13.42 7.32 -25.41
N LYS A 299 -12.52 7.06 -26.35
CA LYS A 299 -12.42 5.79 -27.08
C LYS A 299 -12.17 4.62 -26.12
N GLU A 300 -11.57 4.87 -24.96
CA GLU A 300 -11.35 3.84 -23.93
C GLU A 300 -12.62 3.57 -23.12
N GLU A 301 -13.47 4.57 -22.86
CA GLU A 301 -14.82 4.36 -22.30
C GLU A 301 -15.71 3.58 -23.29
N ALA A 302 -15.68 3.94 -24.58
CA ALA A 302 -16.39 3.20 -25.62
C ALA A 302 -15.89 1.75 -25.74
N LEU A 303 -14.57 1.52 -25.66
CA LEU A 303 -13.97 0.18 -25.62
C LEU A 303 -14.31 -0.58 -24.32
N ALA A 304 -14.39 0.10 -23.18
CA ALA A 304 -14.78 -0.51 -21.91
C ALA A 304 -16.26 -0.94 -21.93
N HIS A 305 -17.15 -0.10 -22.47
CA HIS A 305 -18.54 -0.45 -22.71
C HIS A 305 -18.67 -1.59 -23.72
N GLN A 306 -17.89 -1.57 -24.80
CA GLN A 306 -17.86 -2.66 -25.78
C GLN A 306 -17.38 -3.98 -25.15
N ARG A 307 -16.32 -3.96 -24.32
CA ARG A 307 -15.84 -5.14 -23.58
C ARG A 307 -16.88 -5.64 -22.59
N LYS A 308 -17.55 -4.75 -21.85
CA LYS A 308 -18.65 -5.09 -20.94
C LYS A 308 -19.79 -5.79 -21.67
N VAL A 309 -20.23 -5.25 -22.82
CA VAL A 309 -21.28 -5.85 -23.65
C VAL A 309 -20.84 -7.21 -24.20
N SER A 310 -19.63 -7.35 -24.71
CA SER A 310 -19.10 -8.65 -25.17
C SER A 310 -19.07 -9.70 -24.05
N ILE A 311 -18.64 -9.31 -22.84
CA ILE A 311 -18.63 -10.22 -21.68
C ILE A 311 -20.07 -10.60 -21.28
N MET A 312 -20.99 -9.64 -21.22
CA MET A 312 -22.40 -9.92 -20.92
C MET A 312 -23.05 -10.84 -21.95
N LEU A 313 -22.77 -10.63 -23.24
CA LEU A 313 -23.29 -11.49 -24.31
C LEU A 313 -22.67 -12.89 -24.25
N ALA A 314 -21.38 -13.03 -23.93
CA ALA A 314 -20.74 -14.33 -23.73
C ALA A 314 -21.37 -15.08 -22.55
N HIS A 315 -21.57 -14.42 -21.41
CA HIS A 315 -22.26 -15.02 -20.26
C HIS A 315 -23.71 -15.39 -20.58
N SER A 316 -24.44 -14.54 -21.30
CA SER A 316 -25.81 -14.85 -21.72
C SER A 316 -25.87 -16.01 -22.70
N ALA A 317 -24.89 -16.14 -23.61
CA ALA A 317 -24.79 -17.27 -24.54
C ALA A 317 -24.43 -18.56 -23.79
N ASP A 318 -23.52 -18.51 -22.83
CA ASP A 318 -23.18 -19.64 -21.95
C ASP A 318 -24.39 -20.07 -21.11
N GLU A 319 -25.17 -19.13 -20.58
CA GLU A 319 -26.39 -19.41 -19.82
C GLU A 319 -27.45 -20.06 -20.72
N LEU A 320 -27.65 -19.55 -21.94
CA LEU A 320 -28.55 -20.13 -22.92
C LEU A 320 -28.09 -21.54 -23.34
N GLN A 321 -26.79 -21.75 -23.49
CA GLN A 321 -26.21 -23.05 -23.83
C GLN A 321 -26.36 -24.05 -22.67
N ARG A 322 -26.24 -23.60 -21.41
CA ARG A 322 -26.55 -24.43 -20.24
C ARG A 322 -28.04 -24.80 -20.19
N GLN A 323 -28.93 -23.85 -20.46
CA GLN A 323 -30.38 -24.10 -20.53
C GLN A 323 -30.72 -25.09 -21.64
N LEU A 324 -30.14 -24.93 -22.84
CA LEU A 324 -30.32 -25.88 -23.94
C LEU A 324 -29.72 -27.26 -23.67
N HIS A 325 -28.58 -27.35 -22.97
CA HIS A 325 -28.02 -28.64 -22.53
C HIS A 325 -28.91 -29.31 -21.47
N LEU A 326 -29.52 -28.54 -20.57
CA LEU A 326 -30.48 -29.04 -19.59
C LEU A 326 -31.78 -29.51 -20.28
N ASP A 327 -32.29 -28.76 -21.25
CA ASP A 327 -33.48 -29.15 -22.05
C ASP A 327 -33.19 -30.33 -22.98
N SER A 328 -31.97 -30.46 -23.50
CA SER A 328 -31.54 -31.63 -24.29
C SER A 328 -31.40 -32.90 -23.44
N HIS A 329 -31.14 -32.76 -22.14
CA HIS A 329 -31.14 -33.89 -21.19
C HIS A 329 -32.55 -34.22 -20.65
N CYS A 330 -33.53 -33.36 -20.87
CA CYS A 330 -34.94 -33.55 -20.45
C CYS A 330 -35.92 -33.83 -21.59
N ARG A 331 -35.46 -33.98 -22.84
CA ARG A 331 -36.34 -34.43 -23.94
C ARG A 331 -36.60 -35.94 -23.80
N PRO A 332 -37.87 -36.38 -23.65
CA PRO A 332 -38.21 -37.77 -23.91
C PRO A 332 -37.84 -38.07 -25.36
N ALA A 333 -37.16 -39.18 -25.59
CA ALA A 333 -37.11 -39.76 -26.92
C ALA A 333 -38.54 -40.25 -27.25
N ASP A 334 -39.31 -39.42 -27.94
CA ASP A 334 -40.58 -39.84 -28.52
C ASP A 334 -40.41 -40.26 -29.98
N PRO A 335 -41.26 -41.20 -30.44
CA PRO A 335 -40.98 -42.05 -31.58
C PRO A 335 -41.33 -41.37 -32.91
N SER A 336 -40.48 -41.64 -33.90
CA SER A 336 -40.72 -41.59 -35.36
C SER A 336 -42.11 -41.19 -35.85
N GLU A 337 -42.18 -40.08 -36.61
CA GLU A 337 -43.21 -39.86 -37.64
C GLU A 337 -42.57 -39.91 -39.04
N ASN A 338 -42.85 -41.01 -39.73
CA ASN A 338 -42.90 -41.09 -41.18
C ASN A 338 -44.19 -40.40 -41.64
N GLN A 339 -44.12 -39.43 -42.57
CA GLN A 339 -44.79 -39.46 -43.88
C GLN A 339 -44.74 -38.12 -44.64
N ASN A 340 -44.66 -38.27 -45.96
CA ASN A 340 -45.08 -37.34 -47.02
C ASN A 340 -44.14 -36.20 -47.42
N GLN A 341 -43.26 -36.51 -48.38
CA GLN A 341 -43.16 -35.70 -49.60
C GLN A 341 -42.98 -36.60 -50.82
N GLN A 342 -44.11 -36.82 -51.49
CA GLN A 342 -44.21 -37.39 -52.82
C GLN A 342 -44.47 -36.22 -53.78
N CYS A 343 -43.65 -36.11 -54.83
CA CYS A 343 -43.98 -35.67 -56.20
C CYS A 343 -42.89 -34.84 -56.90
N CYS A 344 -42.64 -35.28 -58.14
CA CYS A 344 -41.91 -34.64 -59.25
C CYS A 344 -40.38 -34.76 -59.18
N ALA A 345 -39.65 -35.43 -60.09
CA ALA A 345 -39.97 -35.78 -61.47
C ALA A 345 -39.12 -36.98 -61.97
N HIS A 346 -39.76 -37.81 -62.80
CA HIS A 346 -39.13 -38.61 -63.87
C HIS A 346 -38.37 -37.71 -64.86
N PRO A 347 -37.42 -38.19 -65.70
CA PRO A 347 -37.61 -39.41 -66.52
C PRO A 347 -36.36 -40.25 -66.89
N ARG A 348 -36.65 -41.51 -67.30
CA ARG A 348 -36.00 -42.31 -68.38
C ARG A 348 -34.51 -42.68 -68.20
N SER A 349 -33.98 -43.79 -68.68
CA SER A 349 -34.39 -44.75 -69.70
C SER A 349 -33.52 -46.01 -69.60
N CYS A 350 -34.06 -47.10 -70.14
CA CYS A 350 -33.45 -48.40 -70.48
C CYS A 350 -33.21 -49.39 -69.33
#